data_AF-A0A4R5URQ7-F1
#
_entry.id   AF-A0A4R5URQ7-F1
#
_cell.length_a   1.000
_cell.length_b   1.000
_cell.length_c   1.000
_cell.angle_alpha   90.00
_cell.angle_beta   90.00
_cell.angle_gamma   90.00
#
_symmetry.space_group_name_H-M   'P 1'
#
loop_
_entity.id
_entity.type
_entity.pdbx_description
1 polymer ?
#
loop_
_entity_poly.entity_id
_entity_poly.type
_entity_poly.pdbx_seq_one_letter_code
_entity_poly.pdbx_strand_id
1 'polypeptide(L)'
;MYSRKEYLRHGVLFFLTLIAATLAGGEWVYGKSVFGSEESALTWEYFFKSFSYSIPFVGILLIHELGHLFTSIYHRVKCSLPFFIPAWFGFLGAPSLGTLGAVIRMKGFVNSRKKFFDIGVAGPLAGFVVALGVLFYGFLNLPPADYIYEVHPEYLDPNFEGYEGAIEFELGQNLLFWMMTETLADPERMPAMSELIHYPYLFAGYLALFFTALNLLPIGQLDGGHVIFGLFPRHHEKISLVAFTAFIFYAGLGVISPYLSASELIFRIPLYVGFLFICYFKSGLSIQNRITIALSIAAVQYLMVFFQPTLEGYQGWLLFAFLLGRIMGTRHPEVSGFKPLDPKRLWIGWLAILIFALCFSPQPFIFS
;
A
#
# COMPACT_ATOMS: atom_id res chain seq x y z
N MET A 1 15.94 9.95 -25.39
CA MET A 1 15.93 11.02 -24.37
C MET A 1 14.55 11.64 -24.32
N TYR A 2 14.08 12.00 -23.12
CA TYR A 2 12.76 12.59 -22.91
C TYR A 2 12.70 14.02 -23.45
N SER A 3 11.52 14.45 -23.90
CA SER A 3 11.30 15.82 -24.36
C SER A 3 11.27 16.82 -23.21
N ARG A 4 11.57 18.10 -23.47
CA ARG A 4 11.43 19.19 -22.46
C ARG A 4 10.02 19.26 -21.88
N LYS A 5 8.99 19.01 -22.71
CA LYS A 5 7.58 18.96 -22.28
C LYS A 5 7.32 17.80 -21.31
N GLU A 6 7.94 16.63 -21.52
CA GLU A 6 7.84 15.51 -20.59
C GLU A 6 8.49 15.85 -19.25
N TYR A 7 9.71 16.38 -19.23
CA TYR A 7 10.34 16.80 -17.98
C TYR A 7 9.49 17.80 -17.21
N LEU A 8 8.94 18.81 -17.90
CA LEU A 8 8.07 19.81 -17.28
C LEU A 8 6.82 19.16 -16.68
N ARG A 9 6.10 18.33 -17.43
CA ARG A 9 4.87 17.68 -16.96
C ARG A 9 5.12 16.81 -15.73
N HIS A 10 6.15 15.97 -15.79
CA HIS A 10 6.47 15.05 -14.69
C HIS A 10 7.00 15.82 -13.46
N GLY A 11 7.79 16.87 -13.67
CA GLY A 11 8.23 17.76 -12.61
C GLY A 11 7.07 18.46 -11.91
N VAL A 12 6.13 19.06 -12.67
CA VAL A 12 4.93 19.70 -12.10
C VAL A 12 4.11 18.71 -11.26
N LEU A 13 3.88 17.50 -11.77
CA LEU A 13 3.13 16.48 -11.01
C LEU A 13 3.85 16.06 -9.73
N PHE A 14 5.17 15.93 -9.77
CA PHE A 14 5.97 15.69 -8.57
C PHE A 14 5.82 16.82 -7.54
N PHE A 15 5.94 18.08 -7.96
CA PHE A 15 5.76 19.23 -7.06
C PHE A 15 4.34 19.30 -6.49
N LEU A 16 3.31 19.08 -7.31
CA LEU A 16 1.92 19.02 -6.84
C LEU A 16 1.72 17.89 -5.83
N THR A 17 2.40 16.77 -6.02
CA THR A 17 2.32 15.63 -5.10
C THR A 17 3.01 15.92 -3.79
N LEU A 18 4.16 16.61 -3.81
CA LEU A 18 4.83 17.06 -2.60
C LEU A 18 3.97 18.04 -1.80
N ILE A 19 3.30 18.98 -2.48
CA ILE A 19 2.35 19.90 -1.83
C ILE A 19 1.18 19.12 -1.23
N ALA A 20 0.54 18.24 -2.01
CA ALA A 20 -0.56 17.42 -1.54
C ALA A 20 -0.19 16.53 -0.33
N ALA A 21 0.99 15.92 -0.35
CA ALA A 21 1.55 15.17 0.78
C ALA A 21 1.88 16.05 1.99
N THR A 22 2.26 17.30 1.77
CA THR A 22 2.49 18.26 2.86
C THR A 22 1.17 18.66 3.53
N LEU A 23 0.12 18.89 2.73
CA LEU A 23 -1.22 19.17 3.25
C LEU A 23 -1.78 17.98 4.05
N ALA A 24 -1.65 16.77 3.50
CA ALA A 24 -1.99 15.54 4.20
C ALA A 24 -1.18 15.35 5.49
N GLY A 25 0.12 15.67 5.48
CA GLY A 25 0.96 15.65 6.68
C GLY A 25 0.47 16.61 7.76
N GLY A 26 0.00 17.80 7.38
CA GLY A 26 -0.62 18.74 8.31
C GLY A 26 -1.83 18.13 9.01
N GLU A 27 -2.68 17.46 8.24
CA GLU A 27 -3.92 16.85 8.72
C GLU A 27 -3.66 15.64 9.62
N TRP A 28 -2.81 14.71 9.18
CA TRP A 28 -2.53 13.47 9.92
C TRP A 28 -1.60 13.66 11.11
N VAL A 29 -0.51 14.43 10.93
CA VAL A 29 0.55 14.54 11.95
C VAL A 29 0.18 15.57 13.01
N TYR A 30 -0.48 16.67 12.64
CA TYR A 30 -0.71 17.80 13.54
C TYR A 30 -2.19 18.14 13.75
N GLY A 31 -3.13 17.42 13.11
CA GLY A 31 -4.56 17.75 13.16
C GLY A 31 -4.90 19.11 12.56
N LYS A 32 -4.04 19.68 11.69
CA LYS A 32 -4.21 21.01 11.08
C LYS A 32 -4.61 20.90 9.62
N SER A 33 -5.74 21.49 9.23
CA SER A 33 -6.21 21.49 7.84
C SER A 33 -6.30 22.89 7.25
N VAL A 34 -6.18 22.99 5.92
CA VAL A 34 -6.38 24.25 5.17
C VAL A 34 -7.80 24.79 5.34
N PHE A 35 -8.77 23.91 5.56
CA PHE A 35 -10.17 24.28 5.81
C PHE A 35 -10.51 24.36 7.30
N GLY A 36 -9.54 24.14 8.19
CA GLY A 36 -9.72 24.28 9.62
C GLY A 36 -9.92 25.74 10.03
N SER A 37 -10.74 25.96 11.05
CA SER A 37 -10.94 27.28 11.68
C SER A 37 -10.11 27.41 12.96
N GLU A 38 -9.64 28.63 13.22
CA GLU A 38 -8.94 29.00 14.45
C GLU A 38 -7.76 28.07 14.78
N GLU A 39 -7.86 27.28 15.85
CA GLU A 39 -6.79 26.40 16.32
C GLU A 39 -6.53 25.20 15.40
N SER A 40 -7.49 24.83 14.55
CA SER A 40 -7.36 23.73 13.58
C SER A 40 -6.81 24.18 12.21
N ALA A 41 -6.56 25.48 12.02
CA ALA A 41 -6.09 26.03 10.76
C ALA A 41 -4.61 25.68 10.49
N LEU A 42 -4.30 25.28 9.26
CA LEU A 42 -2.94 25.02 8.81
C LEU A 42 -2.18 26.34 8.59
N THR A 43 -1.36 26.74 9.58
CA THR A 43 -0.47 27.89 9.46
C THR A 43 0.76 27.57 8.61
N TRP A 44 1.49 28.61 8.16
CA TRP A 44 2.76 28.42 7.44
C TRP A 44 3.80 27.64 8.25
N GLU A 45 3.81 27.80 9.57
CA GLU A 45 4.69 27.04 10.45
C GLU A 45 4.40 25.54 10.37
N TYR A 46 3.13 25.14 10.54
CA TYR A 46 2.72 23.74 10.45
C TYR A 46 2.86 23.17 9.03
N PHE A 47 2.66 24.01 8.01
CA PHE A 47 2.95 23.63 6.63
C PHE A 47 4.42 23.22 6.45
N PHE A 48 5.37 24.01 6.96
CA PHE A 48 6.80 23.64 6.89
C PHE A 48 7.16 22.47 7.81
N LYS A 49 6.58 22.38 9.00
CA LYS A 49 6.75 21.22 9.90
C LYS A 49 6.29 19.92 9.22
N SER A 50 5.25 19.98 8.39
CA SER A 50 4.72 18.82 7.64
C SER A 50 5.68 18.26 6.58
N PHE A 51 6.77 18.98 6.25
CA PHE A 51 7.85 18.42 5.42
C PHE A 51 8.58 17.24 6.07
N SER A 52 8.55 17.14 7.40
CA SER A 52 9.06 15.97 8.14
C SER A 52 8.35 14.67 7.74
N TYR A 53 7.10 14.74 7.26
CA TYR A 53 6.35 13.62 6.69
C TYR A 53 6.48 13.56 5.17
N SER A 54 6.21 14.67 4.48
CA SER A 54 6.05 14.64 3.02
C SER A 54 7.36 14.38 2.27
N ILE A 55 8.50 14.90 2.75
CA ILE A 55 9.81 14.66 2.13
C ILE A 55 10.22 13.19 2.22
N PRO A 56 10.25 12.54 3.40
CA PRO A 56 10.61 11.12 3.45
C PRO A 56 9.60 10.25 2.69
N PHE A 57 8.29 10.50 2.85
CA PHE A 57 7.28 9.68 2.19
C PHE A 57 7.36 9.76 0.65
N VAL A 58 7.31 10.97 0.07
CA VAL A 58 7.41 11.17 -1.38
C VAL A 58 8.82 10.82 -1.89
N GLY A 59 9.85 11.06 -1.08
CA GLY A 59 11.23 10.69 -1.39
C GLY A 59 11.42 9.18 -1.56
N ILE A 60 10.85 8.36 -0.67
CA ILE A 60 10.91 6.91 -0.80
C ILE A 60 10.21 6.43 -2.07
N LEU A 61 9.00 6.95 -2.35
CA LEU A 61 8.27 6.63 -3.59
C LEU A 61 9.05 7.04 -4.84
N LEU A 62 9.74 8.19 -4.80
CA LEU A 62 10.61 8.64 -5.88
C LEU A 62 11.77 7.66 -6.09
N ILE A 63 12.46 7.26 -5.02
CA ILE A 63 13.60 6.34 -5.12
C ILE A 63 13.16 4.95 -5.63
N HIS A 64 11.98 4.48 -5.22
CA HIS A 64 11.35 3.27 -5.76
C HIS A 64 11.21 3.37 -7.30
N GLU A 65 10.55 4.42 -7.79
CA GLU A 65 10.38 4.60 -9.24
C GLU A 65 11.72 4.83 -9.96
N LEU A 66 12.66 5.55 -9.35
CA LEU A 66 14.00 5.73 -9.92
C LEU A 66 14.75 4.39 -10.05
N GLY A 67 14.53 3.44 -9.13
CA GLY A 67 15.03 2.07 -9.24
C GLY A 67 14.56 1.37 -10.51
N HIS A 68 13.27 1.48 -10.85
CA HIS A 68 12.75 0.99 -12.13
C HIS A 68 13.31 1.75 -13.33
N LEU A 69 13.38 3.08 -13.26
CA LEU A 69 13.86 3.94 -14.33
C LEU A 69 15.32 3.63 -14.69
N PHE A 70 16.21 3.61 -13.70
CA PHE A 70 17.64 3.39 -13.92
C PHE A 70 17.92 1.98 -14.44
N THR A 71 17.22 0.98 -13.92
CA THR A 71 17.35 -0.40 -14.40
C THR A 71 16.81 -0.56 -15.82
N SER A 72 15.71 0.14 -16.15
CA SER A 72 15.19 0.21 -17.52
C SER A 72 16.18 0.86 -18.49
N ILE A 73 16.83 1.95 -18.09
CA ILE A 73 17.88 2.62 -18.87
C ILE A 73 19.06 1.67 -19.09
N TYR A 74 19.53 1.00 -18.03
CA TYR A 74 20.61 0.02 -18.10
C TYR A 74 20.32 -1.10 -19.11
N HIS A 75 19.08 -1.62 -19.10
CA HIS A 75 18.64 -2.66 -20.04
C HIS A 75 18.21 -2.15 -21.42
N ARG A 76 18.34 -0.84 -21.67
CA ARG A 76 17.92 -0.14 -22.89
C ARG A 76 16.44 -0.37 -23.21
N VAL A 77 15.62 -0.46 -22.18
CA VAL A 77 14.17 -0.55 -22.30
C VAL A 77 13.58 0.85 -22.22
N LYS A 78 12.77 1.21 -23.21
CA LYS A 78 12.08 2.50 -23.24
C LYS A 78 11.00 2.51 -22.14
N CYS A 79 11.04 3.49 -21.26
CA CYS A 79 10.03 3.72 -20.22
C CYS A 79 9.64 5.21 -20.19
N SER A 80 8.71 5.60 -19.32
CA SER A 80 8.44 7.00 -18.97
C SER A 80 9.28 7.44 -17.77
N LEU A 81 9.33 8.75 -17.53
CA LEU A 81 9.68 9.28 -16.22
C LEU A 81 8.60 8.89 -15.18
N PRO A 82 8.93 8.90 -13.87
CA PRO A 82 7.96 8.67 -12.80
C PRO A 82 6.76 9.61 -12.94
N PHE A 83 5.56 9.04 -13.01
CA PHE A 83 4.32 9.80 -13.06
C PHE A 83 3.66 9.75 -11.68
N PHE A 84 3.84 10.81 -10.90
CA PHE A 84 3.20 10.94 -9.59
C PHE A 84 1.74 11.33 -9.73
N ILE A 85 0.90 10.76 -8.88
CA ILE A 85 -0.53 11.00 -8.85
C ILE A 85 -0.84 11.76 -7.55
N PRO A 86 -0.93 13.11 -7.59
CA PRO A 86 -1.31 13.89 -6.43
C PRO A 86 -2.75 13.56 -6.06
N ALA A 87 -2.99 13.30 -4.79
CA ALA A 87 -4.32 13.02 -4.28
C ALA A 87 -4.41 13.56 -2.86
N TRP A 88 -5.06 14.70 -2.72
CA TRP A 88 -5.42 15.26 -1.44
C TRP A 88 -6.92 15.53 -1.48
N PHE A 89 -7.67 14.85 -0.61
CA PHE A 89 -9.14 14.90 -0.57
C PHE A 89 -9.67 15.68 0.63
N GLY A 90 -8.83 16.47 1.30
CA GLY A 90 -9.23 17.30 2.44
C GLY A 90 -10.38 18.26 2.11
N PHE A 91 -10.49 18.71 0.85
CA PHE A 91 -11.62 19.52 0.37
C PHE A 91 -12.98 18.79 0.32
N LEU A 92 -12.96 17.46 0.38
CA LEU A 92 -14.16 16.61 0.48
C LEU A 92 -14.44 16.18 1.92
N GLY A 93 -13.67 16.66 2.90
CA GLY A 93 -13.72 16.18 4.29
C GLY A 93 -13.24 14.72 4.43
N ALA A 94 -12.51 14.19 3.46
CA ALA A 94 -12.01 12.82 3.47
C ALA A 94 -10.49 12.80 3.66
N PRO A 95 -9.96 12.03 4.63
CA PRO A 95 -8.53 11.95 4.85
C PRO A 95 -7.82 11.30 3.66
N SER A 96 -6.61 11.74 3.37
CA SER A 96 -5.79 11.23 2.26
C SER A 96 -4.33 11.17 2.65
N LEU A 97 -3.55 10.27 2.03
CA LEU A 97 -2.11 10.17 2.25
C LEU A 97 -1.32 11.25 1.48
N GLY A 98 -1.99 12.03 0.61
CA GLY A 98 -1.40 13.06 -0.24
C GLY A 98 -1.01 12.58 -1.63
N THR A 99 -1.02 11.27 -1.87
CA THR A 99 -0.76 10.67 -3.17
C THR A 99 -1.43 9.30 -3.31
N LEU A 100 -1.79 8.93 -4.55
CA LEU A 100 -2.11 7.53 -4.90
C LEU A 100 -0.88 6.73 -5.31
N GLY A 101 0.31 7.29 -5.12
CA GLY A 101 1.59 6.73 -5.51
C GLY A 101 2.14 7.33 -6.80
N ALA A 102 3.14 6.66 -7.34
CA ALA A 102 3.77 6.99 -8.61
C ALA A 102 3.86 5.74 -9.48
N VAL A 103 3.87 5.93 -10.79
CA VAL A 103 3.98 4.82 -11.74
C VAL A 103 4.91 5.15 -12.89
N ILE A 104 5.69 4.17 -13.32
CA ILE A 104 6.41 4.19 -14.58
C ILE A 104 5.69 3.34 -15.62
N ARG A 105 5.51 3.91 -16.81
CA ARG A 105 4.96 3.20 -17.95
C ARG A 105 6.07 2.68 -18.85
N MET A 106 6.15 1.37 -19.00
CA MET A 106 7.01 0.73 -20.00
C MET A 106 6.48 1.02 -21.41
N LYS A 107 7.34 1.59 -22.27
CA LYS A 107 7.03 2.01 -23.65
C LYS A 107 7.62 1.02 -24.64
N GLY A 108 7.04 -0.17 -24.76
CA GLY A 108 7.41 -1.18 -25.75
C GLY A 108 7.47 -2.60 -25.19
N PHE A 109 7.72 -3.56 -26.07
CA PHE A 109 7.76 -4.98 -25.70
C PHE A 109 9.14 -5.37 -25.15
N VAL A 110 9.17 -6.01 -23.97
CA VAL A 110 10.40 -6.47 -23.32
C VAL A 110 10.58 -7.95 -23.59
N ASN A 111 11.37 -8.31 -24.60
CA ASN A 111 11.63 -9.70 -24.99
C ASN A 111 12.68 -10.41 -24.09
N SER A 112 12.56 -10.34 -22.76
CA SER A 112 13.51 -11.05 -21.87
C SER A 112 13.03 -11.15 -20.43
N ARG A 113 12.87 -12.38 -19.94
CA ARG A 113 12.58 -12.67 -18.53
C ARG A 113 13.55 -11.99 -17.56
N LYS A 114 14.85 -12.05 -17.86
CA LYS A 114 15.90 -11.41 -17.06
C LYS A 114 15.67 -9.90 -16.89
N LYS A 115 15.22 -9.21 -17.95
CA LYS A 115 15.00 -7.76 -17.90
C LYS A 115 13.76 -7.42 -17.09
N PHE A 116 12.69 -8.20 -17.24
CA PHE A 116 11.49 -8.06 -16.41
C PHE A 116 11.80 -8.25 -14.94
N PHE A 117 12.54 -9.31 -14.61
CA PHE A 117 12.96 -9.59 -13.24
C PHE A 117 13.81 -8.44 -12.66
N ASP A 118 14.86 -8.03 -13.37
CA ASP A 118 15.78 -6.98 -12.91
C ASP A 118 15.03 -5.65 -12.71
N ILE A 119 14.16 -5.26 -13.66
CA ILE A 119 13.38 -4.02 -13.57
C ILE A 119 12.36 -4.12 -12.43
N GLY A 120 11.63 -5.23 -12.32
CA GLY A 120 10.58 -5.40 -11.31
C GLY A 120 11.13 -5.42 -9.89
N VAL A 121 12.31 -6.01 -9.65
CA VAL A 121 12.87 -6.07 -8.30
C VAL A 121 13.60 -4.80 -7.87
N ALA A 122 14.12 -4.02 -8.83
CA ALA A 122 14.96 -2.85 -8.52
C ALA A 122 14.22 -1.74 -7.78
N GLY A 123 12.97 -1.47 -8.12
CA GLY A 123 12.17 -0.43 -7.46
C GLY A 123 11.90 -0.75 -5.99
N PRO A 124 11.25 -1.87 -5.68
CA PRO A 124 10.97 -2.28 -4.30
C PRO A 124 12.23 -2.34 -3.43
N LEU A 125 13.36 -2.84 -3.95
CA LEU A 125 14.61 -2.87 -3.19
C LEU A 125 15.15 -1.46 -2.90
N ALA A 126 15.14 -0.57 -3.89
CA ALA A 126 15.63 0.79 -3.71
C ALA A 126 14.76 1.57 -2.72
N GLY A 127 13.43 1.49 -2.88
CA GLY A 127 12.48 2.11 -1.95
C GLY A 127 12.61 1.55 -0.54
N PHE A 128 12.69 0.22 -0.40
CA PHE A 128 12.84 -0.46 0.88
C PHE A 128 14.10 -0.05 1.65
N VAL A 129 15.26 0.06 0.98
CA VAL A 129 16.50 0.49 1.64
C VAL A 129 16.38 1.90 2.22
N VAL A 130 15.73 2.82 1.50
CA VAL A 130 15.50 4.19 1.99
C VAL A 130 14.46 4.18 3.11
N ALA A 131 13.39 3.40 2.98
CA ALA A 131 12.37 3.23 4.03
C ALA A 131 12.98 2.72 5.33
N LEU A 132 13.87 1.73 5.26
CA LEU A 132 14.63 1.25 6.42
C LEU A 132 15.44 2.39 7.05
N GLY A 133 16.18 3.16 6.26
CA GLY A 133 16.96 4.30 6.79
C GLY A 133 16.09 5.34 7.50
N VAL A 134 14.91 5.65 6.94
CA VAL A 134 13.94 6.57 7.56
C VAL A 134 13.37 5.99 8.84
N LEU A 135 13.01 4.71 8.87
CA LEU A 135 12.52 4.04 10.07
C LEU A 135 13.59 3.98 11.16
N PHE A 136 14.83 3.61 10.82
CA PHE A 136 15.96 3.64 11.75
C PHE A 136 16.13 5.04 12.36
N TYR A 137 16.09 6.09 11.52
CA TYR A 137 16.14 7.46 12.01
C TYR A 137 14.95 7.79 12.92
N GLY A 138 13.73 7.40 12.54
CA GLY A 138 12.51 7.64 13.31
C GLY A 138 12.54 7.00 14.69
N PHE A 139 12.92 5.72 14.79
CA PHE A 139 13.00 5.01 16.07
C PHE A 139 14.12 5.57 16.98
N LEU A 140 15.26 5.98 16.41
CA LEU A 140 16.37 6.52 17.19
C LEU A 140 16.16 7.98 17.63
N ASN A 141 15.24 8.71 16.98
CA ASN A 141 14.97 10.13 17.26
C ASN A 141 13.53 10.33 17.72
N LEU A 142 12.99 9.39 18.51
CA LEU A 142 11.71 9.57 19.17
C LEU A 142 11.76 10.76 20.12
N PRO A 143 10.80 11.71 20.03
CA PRO A 143 10.65 12.77 21.01
C PRO A 143 10.32 12.18 22.39
N PRO A 144 10.44 12.97 23.47
CA PRO A 144 10.03 12.51 24.79
C PRO A 144 8.51 12.27 24.82
N ALA A 145 8.04 11.43 25.74
CA ALA A 145 6.64 10.96 25.78
C ALA A 145 5.61 12.09 25.96
N ASP A 146 6.01 13.23 26.52
CA ASP A 146 5.16 14.41 26.71
C ASP A 146 4.84 15.15 25.40
N TYR A 147 5.56 14.86 24.32
CA TYR A 147 5.27 15.40 22.98
C TYR A 147 3.82 15.18 22.55
N ILE A 148 3.21 14.05 22.94
CA ILE A 148 1.83 13.77 22.55
C ILE A 148 0.85 14.80 23.11
N TYR A 149 1.16 15.42 24.26
CA TYR A 149 0.33 16.47 24.86
C TYR A 149 0.39 17.79 24.09
N GLU A 150 1.41 18.00 23.25
CA GLU A 150 1.43 19.15 22.33
C GLU A 150 0.43 18.96 21.18
N VAL A 151 0.19 17.70 20.79
CA VAL A 151 -0.75 17.33 19.73
C VAL A 151 -2.17 17.22 20.28
N HIS A 152 -2.31 16.55 21.42
CA HIS A 152 -3.56 16.31 22.15
C HIS A 152 -3.48 16.89 23.57
N PRO A 153 -3.61 18.23 23.74
CA PRO A 153 -3.63 18.87 25.06
C PRO A 153 -4.70 18.29 26.00
N GLU A 154 -5.80 17.78 25.44
CA GLU A 154 -6.89 17.13 26.15
C GLU A 154 -6.46 15.89 26.95
N TYR A 155 -5.38 15.20 26.57
CA TYR A 155 -4.85 14.05 27.33
C TYR A 155 -4.25 14.46 28.69
N LEU A 156 -4.07 15.76 28.94
CA LEU A 156 -3.69 16.28 30.25
C LEU A 156 -4.85 16.22 31.27
N ASP A 157 -6.10 16.13 30.81
CA ASP A 157 -7.26 15.94 31.70
C ASP A 157 -7.40 14.45 32.06
N PRO A 158 -7.26 14.06 33.34
CA PRO A 158 -7.43 12.67 33.78
C PRO A 158 -8.83 12.10 33.54
N ASN A 159 -9.83 12.94 33.27
CA ASN A 159 -11.21 12.53 32.99
C ASN A 159 -11.53 12.51 31.49
N PHE A 160 -10.54 12.70 30.61
CA PHE A 160 -10.75 12.59 29.17
C PHE A 160 -10.99 11.12 28.79
N GLU A 161 -12.24 10.77 28.49
CA GLU A 161 -12.65 9.41 28.10
C GLU A 161 -12.60 9.18 26.58
N GLY A 162 -11.92 10.05 25.83
CA GLY A 162 -11.96 10.06 24.37
C GLY A 162 -13.04 10.97 23.82
N TYR A 163 -13.09 11.09 22.49
CA TYR A 163 -14.14 11.83 21.81
C TYR A 163 -15.37 10.91 21.61
N GLU A 164 -16.49 11.23 22.26
CA GLU A 164 -17.73 10.47 22.08
C GLU A 164 -18.13 10.38 20.60
N GLY A 165 -18.20 9.16 20.07
CA GLY A 165 -18.59 8.89 18.68
C GLY A 165 -17.50 9.16 17.63
N ALA A 166 -16.26 9.44 18.04
CA ALA A 166 -15.12 9.48 17.12
C ALA A 166 -14.71 8.05 16.72
N ILE A 167 -14.31 7.89 15.47
CA ILE A 167 -13.71 6.65 14.97
C ILE A 167 -12.22 6.71 15.35
N GLU A 168 -11.76 5.75 16.14
CA GLU A 168 -10.35 5.63 16.46
C GLU A 168 -9.60 5.06 15.25
N PHE A 169 -8.44 5.64 14.93
CA PHE A 169 -7.59 5.18 13.85
C PHE A 169 -6.28 4.65 14.43
N GLU A 170 -5.96 3.39 14.12
CA GLU A 170 -4.70 2.78 14.51
C GLU A 170 -3.97 2.20 13.31
N LEU A 171 -2.63 2.33 13.31
CA LEU A 171 -1.80 1.65 12.35
C LEU A 171 -1.62 0.19 12.77
N GLY A 172 -1.85 -0.72 11.83
CA GLY A 172 -1.59 -2.14 12.06
C GLY A 172 -0.12 -2.46 12.27
N GLN A 173 0.14 -3.73 12.55
CA GLN A 173 1.51 -4.23 12.66
C GLN A 173 1.94 -4.99 11.41
N ASN A 174 3.22 -4.86 11.07
CA ASN A 174 3.92 -5.77 10.17
C ASN A 174 5.19 -6.28 10.88
N LEU A 175 5.70 -7.42 10.44
CA LEU A 175 6.77 -8.12 11.14
C LEU A 175 8.04 -7.28 11.27
N LEU A 176 8.41 -6.52 10.23
CA LEU A 176 9.57 -5.64 10.28
C LEU A 176 9.39 -4.51 11.29
N PHE A 177 8.25 -3.81 11.23
CA PHE A 177 7.96 -2.72 12.14
C PHE A 177 7.96 -3.19 13.59
N TRP A 178 7.30 -4.32 13.88
CA TRP A 178 7.33 -4.95 15.20
C TRP A 178 8.75 -5.28 15.65
N MET A 179 9.57 -5.94 14.80
CA MET A 179 10.97 -6.24 15.15
C MET A 179 11.78 -4.96 15.45
N MET A 180 11.55 -3.88 14.69
CA MET A 180 12.23 -2.61 14.93
C MET A 180 11.77 -1.96 16.23
N THR A 181 10.48 -2.00 16.55
CA THR A 181 9.96 -1.55 17.85
C THR A 181 10.64 -2.31 19.00
N GLU A 182 10.70 -3.63 18.95
CA GLU A 182 11.28 -4.46 20.03
C GLU A 182 12.81 -4.32 20.17
N THR A 183 13.52 -3.88 19.14
CA THR A 183 15.00 -3.87 19.13
C THR A 183 15.64 -2.49 19.12
N LEU A 184 14.95 -1.46 18.61
CA LEU A 184 15.50 -0.13 18.38
C LEU A 184 14.77 0.97 19.16
N ALA A 185 13.49 0.78 19.47
CA ALA A 185 12.72 1.81 20.16
C ALA A 185 13.13 1.90 21.64
N ASP A 186 13.14 3.12 22.16
CA ASP A 186 13.17 3.36 23.60
C ASP A 186 11.77 3.09 24.17
N PRO A 187 11.57 2.07 25.04
CA PRO A 187 10.26 1.72 25.56
C PRO A 187 9.56 2.86 26.30
N GLU A 188 10.31 3.81 26.87
CA GLU A 188 9.75 4.96 27.58
C GLU A 188 9.22 6.05 26.63
N ARG A 189 9.62 6.02 25.35
CA ARG A 189 9.26 7.02 24.34
C ARG A 189 8.38 6.48 23.22
N MET A 190 8.23 5.16 23.14
CA MET A 190 7.47 4.54 22.07
C MET A 190 5.97 4.84 22.26
N PRO A 191 5.32 5.53 21.30
CA PRO A 191 3.90 5.79 21.38
C PRO A 191 3.08 4.50 21.19
N ALA A 192 1.81 4.56 21.63
CA ALA A 192 0.82 3.59 21.17
C ALA A 192 0.68 3.64 19.64
N MET A 193 0.23 2.53 19.05
CA MET A 193 0.07 2.43 17.59
C MET A 193 -1.02 3.37 17.03
N SER A 194 -1.99 3.78 17.85
CA SER A 194 -2.98 4.83 17.53
C SER A 194 -2.31 6.18 17.27
N GLU A 195 -1.32 6.53 18.09
CA GLU A 195 -0.65 7.83 18.06
C GLU A 195 0.49 7.90 17.04
N LEU A 196 0.84 6.77 16.41
CA LEU A 196 2.02 6.67 15.56
C LEU A 196 1.95 7.58 14.31
N ILE A 197 0.74 7.97 13.89
CA ILE A 197 0.50 8.96 12.83
C ILE A 197 1.12 10.33 13.14
N HIS A 198 1.28 10.68 14.41
CA HIS A 198 1.87 11.93 14.88
C HIS A 198 3.40 11.93 14.85
N TYR A 199 4.02 10.80 14.48
CA TYR A 199 5.46 10.63 14.40
C TYR A 199 5.87 10.57 12.92
N PRO A 200 6.18 11.71 12.28
CA PRO A 200 6.14 11.86 10.83
C PRO A 200 7.09 10.91 10.09
N TYR A 201 8.27 10.62 10.65
CA TYR A 201 9.23 9.68 10.06
C TYR A 201 8.78 8.22 10.19
N LEU A 202 8.21 7.85 11.34
CA LEU A 202 7.69 6.50 11.56
C LEU A 202 6.46 6.27 10.69
N PHE A 203 5.55 7.25 10.61
CA PHE A 203 4.38 7.18 9.76
C PHE A 203 4.75 7.08 8.27
N ALA A 204 5.64 7.96 7.79
CA ALA A 204 6.15 7.91 6.41
C ALA A 204 6.83 6.56 6.09
N GLY A 205 7.65 6.05 7.01
CA GLY A 205 8.30 4.76 6.89
C GLY A 205 7.30 3.60 6.86
N TYR A 206 6.31 3.61 7.76
CA TYR A 206 5.24 2.60 7.80
C TYR A 206 4.45 2.56 6.50
N LEU A 207 4.01 3.72 5.98
CA LEU A 207 3.33 3.80 4.69
C LEU A 207 4.21 3.28 3.55
N ALA A 208 5.52 3.57 3.58
CA ALA A 208 6.44 3.02 2.59
C ALA A 208 6.56 1.49 2.66
N LEU A 209 6.55 0.88 3.86
CA LEU A 209 6.50 -0.58 4.00
C LEU A 209 5.19 -1.14 3.42
N PHE A 210 4.07 -0.48 3.69
CA PHE A 210 2.77 -0.82 3.12
C PHE A 210 2.77 -0.80 1.59
N PHE A 211 3.25 0.29 0.95
CA PHE A 211 3.34 0.37 -0.51
C PHE A 211 4.35 -0.63 -1.09
N THR A 212 5.45 -0.90 -0.39
CA THR A 212 6.42 -1.93 -0.78
C THR A 212 5.78 -3.31 -0.77
N ALA A 213 5.04 -3.66 0.29
CA ALA A 213 4.33 -4.93 0.38
C ALA A 213 3.26 -5.06 -0.70
N LEU A 214 2.49 -3.99 -0.94
CA LEU A 214 1.50 -3.94 -2.02
C LEU A 214 2.14 -4.19 -3.39
N ASN A 215 3.24 -3.50 -3.70
CA ASN A 215 3.94 -3.67 -4.98
C ASN A 215 4.58 -5.05 -5.12
N LEU A 216 5.02 -5.67 -4.01
CA LEU A 216 5.59 -7.01 -4.01
C LEU A 216 4.57 -8.14 -3.88
N LEU A 217 3.26 -7.84 -3.87
CA LEU A 217 2.24 -8.88 -3.99
C LEU A 217 2.49 -9.71 -5.26
N PRO A 218 2.43 -11.04 -5.18
CA PRO A 218 2.75 -11.93 -6.30
C PRO A 218 1.61 -11.98 -7.34
N ILE A 219 1.05 -10.84 -7.73
CA ILE A 219 -0.18 -10.71 -8.52
C ILE A 219 0.06 -9.85 -9.77
N GLY A 220 -0.24 -10.43 -10.94
CA GLY A 220 -0.38 -9.72 -12.21
C GLY A 220 0.85 -8.92 -12.65
N GLN A 221 0.64 -7.62 -12.85
CA GLN A 221 1.64 -6.67 -13.34
C GLN A 221 2.35 -5.90 -12.21
N LEU A 222 2.08 -6.23 -10.96
CA LEU A 222 2.83 -5.67 -9.85
C LEU A 222 4.30 -6.14 -9.90
N ASP A 223 5.17 -5.44 -9.19
CA ASP A 223 6.60 -5.76 -9.11
C ASP A 223 6.83 -7.19 -8.61
N GLY A 224 6.06 -7.63 -7.60
CA GLY A 224 6.06 -9.01 -7.10
C GLY A 224 5.62 -10.03 -8.15
N GLY A 225 4.69 -9.67 -9.03
CA GLY A 225 4.30 -10.46 -10.20
C GLY A 225 5.48 -10.67 -11.16
N HIS A 226 6.29 -9.64 -11.41
CA HIS A 226 7.53 -9.73 -12.20
C HIS A 226 8.60 -10.58 -11.53
N VAL A 227 8.75 -10.48 -10.20
CA VAL A 227 9.67 -11.32 -9.40
C VAL A 227 9.27 -12.80 -9.51
N ILE A 228 8.00 -13.12 -9.27
CA ILE A 228 7.46 -14.49 -9.37
C ILE A 228 7.58 -15.03 -10.80
N PHE A 229 7.35 -14.20 -11.82
CA PHE A 229 7.58 -14.60 -13.20
C PHE A 229 9.05 -14.97 -13.47
N GLY A 230 10.00 -14.21 -12.89
CA GLY A 230 11.42 -14.51 -12.98
C GLY A 230 11.82 -15.83 -12.32
N LEU A 231 11.33 -16.08 -11.11
CA LEU A 231 11.63 -17.27 -10.30
C LEU A 231 10.90 -18.53 -10.79
N PHE A 232 9.60 -18.43 -11.06
CA PHE A 232 8.70 -19.53 -11.36
C PHE A 232 7.99 -19.35 -12.71
N PRO A 233 8.70 -19.26 -13.84
CA PRO A 233 8.16 -18.90 -15.15
C PRO A 233 7.11 -19.87 -15.72
N ARG A 234 7.02 -21.10 -15.20
CA ARG A 234 6.00 -22.08 -15.62
C ARG A 234 4.72 -22.00 -14.77
N HIS A 235 4.81 -21.43 -13.58
CA HIS A 235 3.73 -21.45 -12.59
C HIS A 235 3.24 -20.05 -12.21
N HIS A 236 3.89 -18.98 -12.68
CA HIS A 236 3.57 -17.60 -12.28
C HIS A 236 2.10 -17.21 -12.49
N GLU A 237 1.44 -17.64 -13.57
CA GLU A 237 0.02 -17.35 -13.78
C GLU A 237 -0.87 -18.02 -12.72
N LYS A 238 -0.55 -19.28 -12.37
CA LYS A 238 -1.25 -20.02 -11.32
C LYS A 238 -0.98 -19.40 -9.95
N ILE A 239 0.27 -19.05 -9.65
CA ILE A 239 0.66 -18.38 -8.40
C ILE A 239 -0.10 -17.06 -8.26
N SER A 240 -0.13 -16.26 -9.32
CA SER A 240 -0.86 -14.98 -9.35
C SER A 240 -2.36 -15.14 -9.12
N LEU A 241 -2.98 -16.11 -9.80
CA LEU A 241 -4.40 -16.38 -9.62
C LEU A 241 -4.71 -16.84 -8.19
N VAL A 242 -3.92 -17.79 -7.65
CA VAL A 242 -4.09 -18.30 -6.28
C VAL A 242 -3.87 -17.20 -5.25
N ALA A 243 -2.82 -16.38 -5.41
CA ALA A 243 -2.53 -15.27 -4.50
C ALA A 243 -3.64 -14.22 -4.54
N PHE A 244 -4.14 -13.86 -5.73
CA PHE A 244 -5.27 -12.93 -5.85
C PHE A 244 -6.55 -13.51 -5.23
N THR A 245 -6.81 -14.80 -5.45
CA THR A 245 -7.96 -15.49 -4.85
C THR A 245 -7.86 -15.53 -3.33
N ALA A 246 -6.70 -15.85 -2.77
CA ALA A 246 -6.47 -15.81 -1.32
C ALA A 246 -6.62 -14.38 -0.76
N PHE A 247 -6.10 -13.38 -1.47
CA PHE A 247 -6.18 -11.98 -1.08
C PHE A 247 -7.63 -11.47 -1.04
N ILE A 248 -8.42 -11.68 -2.11
CA ILE A 248 -9.82 -11.25 -2.14
C ILE A 248 -10.71 -12.09 -1.21
N PHE A 249 -10.36 -13.36 -1.00
CA PHE A 249 -11.04 -14.22 -0.01
C PHE A 249 -10.84 -13.68 1.40
N TYR A 250 -9.61 -13.35 1.79
CA TYR A 250 -9.35 -12.70 3.08
C TYR A 250 -10.05 -11.35 3.16
N ALA A 251 -9.89 -10.49 2.16
CA ALA A 251 -10.49 -9.15 2.14
C ALA A 251 -12.02 -9.15 2.32
N GLY A 252 -12.72 -10.15 1.76
CA GLY A 252 -14.17 -10.22 1.82
C GLY A 252 -14.77 -11.07 2.93
N LEU A 253 -13.92 -11.67 3.77
CA LEU A 253 -14.38 -12.48 4.90
C LEU A 253 -15.13 -11.60 5.90
N GLY A 254 -16.37 -11.97 6.22
CA GLY A 254 -17.27 -11.17 7.06
C GLY A 254 -18.20 -10.21 6.29
N VAL A 255 -17.99 -9.97 4.99
CA VAL A 255 -18.88 -9.08 4.20
C VAL A 255 -20.31 -9.64 4.10
N ILE A 256 -20.43 -10.96 4.00
CA ILE A 256 -21.70 -11.67 4.11
C ILE A 256 -21.64 -12.57 5.35
N SER A 257 -22.66 -12.49 6.19
CA SER A 257 -22.72 -13.21 7.45
C SER A 257 -24.13 -13.78 7.67
N PRO A 258 -24.27 -15.06 8.08
CA PRO A 258 -25.56 -15.67 8.37
C PRO A 258 -26.32 -15.02 9.52
N TYR A 259 -25.65 -14.18 10.30
CA TYR A 259 -26.22 -13.45 11.43
C TYR A 259 -26.86 -12.11 11.02
N LEU A 260 -26.75 -11.71 9.74
CA LEU A 260 -27.45 -10.55 9.20
C LEU A 260 -28.93 -10.85 8.95
N SER A 261 -29.76 -9.80 8.92
CA SER A 261 -31.18 -9.93 8.63
C SER A 261 -31.43 -10.47 7.22
N ALA A 262 -32.53 -11.21 7.03
CA ALA A 262 -32.87 -11.79 5.72
C ALA A 262 -33.05 -10.72 4.63
N SER A 263 -33.60 -9.55 4.98
CA SER A 263 -33.73 -8.41 4.07
C SER A 263 -32.38 -7.91 3.60
N GLU A 264 -31.40 -7.82 4.48
CA GLU A 264 -30.04 -7.40 4.13
C GLU A 264 -29.33 -8.44 3.25
N LEU A 265 -29.44 -9.72 3.59
CA LEU A 265 -28.80 -10.81 2.84
C LEU A 265 -29.28 -10.92 1.40
N ILE A 266 -30.57 -10.69 1.14
CA ILE A 266 -31.15 -10.71 -0.21
C ILE A 266 -30.46 -9.69 -1.14
N PHE A 267 -30.01 -8.54 -0.62
CA PHE A 267 -29.29 -7.54 -1.40
C PHE A 267 -27.77 -7.72 -1.33
N ARG A 268 -27.24 -8.07 -0.16
CA ARG A 268 -25.78 -8.13 0.08
C ARG A 268 -25.12 -9.28 -0.66
N ILE A 269 -25.75 -10.46 -0.71
CA ILE A 269 -25.20 -11.63 -1.40
C ILE A 269 -25.06 -11.38 -2.91
N PRO A 270 -26.11 -10.98 -3.67
CA PRO A 270 -25.96 -10.72 -5.10
C PRO A 270 -24.97 -9.60 -5.41
N LEU A 271 -24.96 -8.53 -4.61
CA LEU A 271 -24.03 -7.42 -4.79
C LEU A 271 -22.58 -7.87 -4.60
N TYR A 272 -22.31 -8.63 -3.53
CA TYR A 272 -20.97 -9.12 -3.22
C TYR A 272 -20.50 -10.17 -4.24
N VAL A 273 -21.35 -11.12 -4.64
CA VAL A 273 -21.03 -12.08 -5.71
C VAL A 273 -20.78 -11.37 -7.05
N GLY A 274 -21.58 -10.35 -7.37
CA GLY A 274 -21.38 -9.50 -8.54
C GLY A 274 -20.04 -8.75 -8.49
N PHE A 275 -19.69 -8.20 -7.34
CA PHE A 275 -18.38 -7.58 -7.09
C PHE A 275 -17.22 -8.56 -7.30
N LEU A 276 -17.30 -9.76 -6.72
CA LEU A 276 -16.31 -10.82 -6.91
C LEU A 276 -16.17 -11.17 -8.40
N PHE A 277 -17.28 -11.36 -9.10
CA PHE A 277 -17.28 -11.65 -10.54
C PHE A 277 -16.56 -10.56 -11.35
N ILE A 278 -16.81 -9.28 -11.04
CA ILE A 278 -16.15 -8.13 -11.69
C ILE A 278 -14.64 -8.13 -11.42
N CYS A 279 -14.21 -8.51 -10.22
CA CYS A 279 -12.79 -8.58 -9.87
C CYS A 279 -12.02 -9.61 -10.72
N TYR A 280 -12.67 -10.71 -11.15
CA TYR A 280 -12.02 -11.69 -12.04
C TYR A 280 -12.11 -11.35 -13.53
N PHE A 281 -12.65 -10.20 -13.93
CA PHE A 281 -12.92 -9.91 -15.34
C PHE A 281 -11.66 -9.91 -16.23
N LYS A 282 -10.52 -9.44 -15.72
CA LYS A 282 -9.22 -9.45 -16.45
C LYS A 282 -8.32 -10.65 -16.13
N SER A 283 -8.84 -11.70 -15.48
CA SER A 283 -8.07 -12.93 -15.18
C SER A 283 -7.88 -13.84 -16.41
N GLY A 284 -8.63 -13.60 -17.48
CA GLY A 284 -8.69 -14.42 -18.70
C GLY A 284 -9.33 -15.81 -18.50
N LEU A 285 -9.99 -16.02 -17.36
CA LEU A 285 -10.83 -17.19 -17.12
C LEU A 285 -12.12 -17.14 -17.97
N SER A 286 -12.64 -18.32 -18.32
CA SER A 286 -13.97 -18.44 -18.95
C SER A 286 -15.05 -17.82 -18.05
N ILE A 287 -16.19 -17.44 -18.64
CA ILE A 287 -17.30 -16.88 -17.85
C ILE A 287 -17.80 -17.87 -16.79
N GLN A 288 -17.87 -19.17 -17.14
CA GLN A 288 -18.26 -20.24 -16.22
C GLN A 288 -17.30 -20.34 -15.04
N ASN A 289 -15.98 -20.30 -15.27
CA ASN A 289 -15.00 -20.37 -14.19
C ASN A 289 -15.06 -19.15 -13.27
N ARG A 290 -15.31 -17.96 -13.82
CA ARG A 290 -15.48 -16.73 -13.01
C ARG A 290 -16.69 -16.81 -12.09
N ILE A 291 -17.83 -17.24 -12.63
CA ILE A 291 -19.06 -17.44 -11.84
C ILE A 291 -18.81 -18.49 -10.76
N THR A 292 -18.20 -19.63 -11.13
CA THR A 292 -17.89 -20.73 -10.20
C THR A 292 -17.01 -20.25 -9.05
N ILE A 293 -15.93 -19.52 -9.34
CA ILE A 293 -15.03 -19.01 -8.29
C ILE A 293 -15.74 -17.99 -7.41
N ALA A 294 -16.48 -17.04 -7.98
CA ALA A 294 -17.19 -16.02 -7.21
C ALA A 294 -18.22 -16.64 -6.25
N LEU A 295 -19.03 -17.58 -6.74
CA LEU A 295 -19.99 -18.31 -5.91
C LEU A 295 -19.30 -19.17 -4.86
N SER A 296 -18.19 -19.84 -5.21
CA SER A 296 -17.44 -20.68 -4.28
C SER A 296 -16.83 -19.86 -3.14
N ILE A 297 -16.22 -18.71 -3.44
CA ILE A 297 -15.67 -17.80 -2.43
C ILE A 297 -16.77 -17.36 -1.47
N ALA A 298 -17.88 -16.84 -2.01
CA ALA A 298 -19.00 -16.37 -1.18
C ALA A 298 -19.59 -17.51 -0.32
N ALA A 299 -19.83 -18.69 -0.90
CA ALA A 299 -20.37 -19.83 -0.17
C ALA A 299 -19.44 -20.30 0.96
N VAL A 300 -18.13 -20.39 0.69
CA VAL A 300 -17.15 -20.83 1.70
C VAL A 300 -17.00 -19.78 2.80
N GLN A 301 -16.93 -18.47 2.48
CA GLN A 301 -16.89 -17.41 3.48
C GLN A 301 -18.14 -17.43 4.36
N TYR A 302 -19.32 -17.53 3.76
CA TYR A 302 -20.59 -17.60 4.50
C TYR A 302 -20.62 -18.81 5.46
N LEU A 303 -20.15 -19.98 5.00
CA LEU A 303 -20.05 -21.18 5.82
C LEU A 303 -19.01 -21.03 6.95
N MET A 304 -17.86 -20.40 6.69
CA MET A 304 -16.85 -20.15 7.71
C MET A 304 -17.37 -19.21 8.80
N VAL A 305 -18.05 -18.12 8.43
CA VAL A 305 -18.68 -17.20 9.40
C VAL A 305 -19.82 -17.90 10.14
N PHE A 306 -20.57 -18.81 9.50
CA PHE A 306 -21.57 -19.62 10.18
C PHE A 306 -20.98 -20.40 11.37
N PHE A 307 -19.85 -21.07 11.18
CA PHE A 307 -19.18 -21.83 12.25
C PHE A 307 -18.41 -20.96 13.24
N GLN A 308 -17.83 -19.84 12.78
CA GLN A 308 -17.10 -18.90 13.63
C GLN A 308 -17.59 -17.47 13.37
N PRO A 309 -18.53 -16.96 14.17
CA PRO A 309 -19.17 -15.66 13.95
C PRO A 309 -18.20 -14.47 13.97
N THR A 310 -17.11 -14.59 14.74
CA THR A 310 -16.10 -13.54 14.91
C THR A 310 -15.06 -13.53 13.80
N LEU A 311 -15.19 -14.42 12.81
CA LEU A 311 -14.21 -14.54 11.74
C LEU A 311 -14.41 -13.43 10.71
N GLU A 312 -13.51 -12.46 10.74
CA GLU A 312 -13.51 -11.33 9.83
C GLU A 312 -12.14 -11.15 9.20
N GLY A 313 -12.14 -10.67 7.95
CA GLY A 313 -10.93 -10.24 7.28
C GLY A 313 -10.92 -8.74 7.07
N TYR A 314 -9.83 -8.23 6.48
CA TYR A 314 -9.67 -6.80 6.31
C TYR A 314 -10.40 -6.25 5.08
N GLN A 315 -11.61 -5.71 5.28
CA GLN A 315 -12.45 -5.20 4.19
C GLN A 315 -11.82 -4.03 3.41
N GLY A 316 -10.90 -3.27 4.02
CA GLY A 316 -10.14 -2.23 3.32
C GLY A 316 -9.36 -2.77 2.10
N TRP A 317 -9.02 -4.06 2.09
CA TRP A 317 -8.40 -4.70 0.92
C TRP A 317 -9.34 -4.90 -0.27
N LEU A 318 -10.66 -4.83 -0.11
CA LEU A 318 -11.60 -5.00 -1.22
C LEU A 318 -11.42 -3.93 -2.30
N LEU A 319 -11.15 -2.68 -1.91
CA LEU A 319 -10.83 -1.61 -2.85
C LEU A 319 -9.59 -1.98 -3.69
N PHE A 320 -8.52 -2.43 -3.04
CA PHE A 320 -7.31 -2.86 -3.72
C PHE A 320 -7.54 -4.10 -4.59
N ALA A 321 -8.30 -5.09 -4.10
CA ALA A 321 -8.66 -6.28 -4.88
C ALA A 321 -9.43 -5.90 -6.16
N PHE A 322 -10.32 -4.90 -6.08
CA PHE A 322 -11.00 -4.35 -7.24
C PHE A 322 -10.02 -3.67 -8.20
N LEU A 323 -9.14 -2.78 -7.72
CA LEU A 323 -8.14 -2.11 -8.56
C LEU A 323 -7.21 -3.13 -9.26
N LEU A 324 -6.71 -4.12 -8.51
CA LEU A 324 -5.84 -5.18 -9.02
C LEU A 324 -6.56 -6.07 -10.03
N GLY A 325 -7.76 -6.55 -9.70
CA GLY A 325 -8.50 -7.49 -10.54
C GLY A 325 -9.11 -6.86 -11.79
N ARG A 326 -9.66 -5.65 -11.67
CA ARG A 326 -10.43 -4.98 -12.73
C ARG A 326 -9.62 -3.97 -13.54
N ILE A 327 -8.70 -3.24 -12.93
CA ILE A 327 -7.94 -2.18 -13.61
C ILE A 327 -6.61 -2.72 -14.13
N MET A 328 -5.79 -3.30 -13.26
CA MET A 328 -4.44 -3.79 -13.62
C MET A 328 -4.49 -5.14 -14.33
N GLY A 329 -5.28 -6.07 -13.80
CA GLY A 329 -5.40 -7.45 -14.27
C GLY A 329 -4.41 -8.39 -13.58
N THR A 330 -4.83 -9.64 -13.41
CA THR A 330 -4.07 -10.66 -12.64
C THR A 330 -3.16 -11.53 -13.52
N ARG A 331 -3.19 -11.36 -14.85
CA ARG A 331 -2.24 -12.02 -15.74
C ARG A 331 -0.98 -11.20 -15.92
N HIS A 332 0.15 -11.89 -15.85
CA HIS A 332 1.42 -11.31 -16.25
C HIS A 332 1.50 -11.27 -17.78
N PRO A 333 2.09 -10.22 -18.40
CA PRO A 333 2.26 -10.16 -19.86
C PRO A 333 3.06 -11.35 -20.40
N GLU A 334 2.68 -11.87 -21.56
CA GLU A 334 3.44 -12.93 -22.23
C GLU A 334 4.82 -12.41 -22.66
N VAL A 335 5.86 -13.21 -22.41
CA VAL A 335 7.24 -12.84 -22.76
C VAL A 335 7.83 -13.92 -23.66
N SER A 336 8.41 -13.48 -24.78
CA SER A 336 9.20 -14.34 -25.65
C SER A 336 10.56 -14.64 -25.00
N GLY A 337 10.75 -15.87 -24.52
CA GLY A 337 12.06 -16.39 -24.13
C GLY A 337 12.19 -16.87 -22.69
N PHE A 338 12.51 -18.15 -22.52
CA PHE A 338 12.67 -18.83 -21.23
C PHE A 338 14.14 -19.05 -20.84
N LYS A 339 15.00 -18.02 -20.92
CA LYS A 339 16.36 -18.16 -20.40
C LYS A 339 16.35 -18.21 -18.87
N PRO A 340 17.03 -19.18 -18.23
CA PRO A 340 17.11 -19.26 -16.77
C PRO A 340 17.76 -18.00 -16.18
N LEU A 341 17.36 -17.65 -14.94
CA LEU A 341 18.05 -16.64 -14.15
C LEU A 341 19.36 -17.21 -13.63
N ASP A 342 20.39 -16.38 -13.55
CA ASP A 342 21.64 -16.74 -12.88
C ASP A 342 21.47 -16.78 -11.34
N PRO A 343 22.37 -17.49 -10.62
CA PRO A 343 22.24 -17.67 -9.18
C PRO A 343 22.10 -16.37 -8.36
N LYS A 344 22.75 -15.28 -8.77
CA LYS A 344 22.66 -13.99 -8.06
C LYS A 344 21.24 -13.44 -8.11
N ARG A 345 20.57 -13.53 -9.26
CA ARG A 345 19.18 -13.10 -9.44
C ARG A 345 18.21 -13.98 -8.67
N LEU A 346 18.48 -15.28 -8.57
CA LEU A 346 17.67 -16.17 -7.74
C LEU A 346 17.69 -15.71 -6.27
N TRP A 347 18.86 -15.40 -5.72
CA TRP A 347 18.98 -14.86 -4.36
C TRP A 347 18.24 -13.52 -4.19
N ILE A 348 18.39 -12.61 -5.15
CA ILE A 348 17.66 -11.32 -5.14
C ILE A 348 16.13 -11.54 -5.14
N GLY A 349 15.65 -12.54 -5.88
CA GLY A 349 14.22 -12.83 -5.95
C GLY A 349 13.69 -13.39 -4.64
N TRP A 350 14.45 -14.28 -3.97
CA TRP A 350 14.11 -14.74 -2.64
C TRP A 350 14.18 -13.65 -1.58
N LEU A 351 15.15 -12.73 -1.68
CA LEU A 351 15.20 -11.54 -0.84
C LEU A 351 13.95 -10.66 -1.01
N ALA A 352 13.48 -10.48 -2.24
CA ALA A 352 12.24 -9.73 -2.48
C ALA A 352 11.00 -10.41 -1.87
N ILE A 353 10.92 -11.75 -1.92
CA ILE A 353 9.86 -12.51 -1.22
C ILE A 353 9.96 -12.32 0.29
N LEU A 354 11.17 -12.33 0.85
CA LEU A 354 11.39 -12.08 2.27
C LEU A 354 10.95 -10.66 2.64
N ILE A 355 11.34 -9.64 1.87
CA ILE A 355 10.93 -8.25 2.09
C ILE A 355 9.40 -8.12 2.05
N PHE A 356 8.74 -8.78 1.09
CA PHE A 356 7.28 -8.84 1.08
C PHE A 356 6.71 -9.39 2.39
N ALA A 357 7.20 -10.55 2.85
CA ALA A 357 6.73 -11.18 4.09
C ALA A 357 6.99 -10.31 5.33
N LEU A 358 8.10 -9.57 5.34
CA LEU A 358 8.48 -8.66 6.42
C LEU A 358 7.58 -7.40 6.47
N CYS A 359 7.24 -6.84 5.31
CA CYS A 359 6.49 -5.59 5.20
C CYS A 359 4.96 -5.78 5.17
N PHE A 360 4.47 -6.98 4.79
CA PHE A 360 3.05 -7.22 4.64
C PHE A 360 2.32 -7.15 5.99
N SER A 361 1.30 -6.30 6.07
CA SER A 361 0.36 -6.26 7.18
C SER A 361 -0.99 -6.79 6.73
N PRO A 362 -1.59 -7.79 7.42
CA PRO A 362 -2.95 -8.25 7.13
C PRO A 362 -3.99 -7.15 7.33
N GLN A 363 -3.84 -6.32 8.38
CA GLN A 363 -4.73 -5.22 8.75
C GLN A 363 -3.94 -3.93 8.89
N PRO A 364 -3.56 -3.27 7.78
CA PRO A 364 -2.64 -2.13 7.80
C PRO A 364 -3.21 -0.88 8.47
N PHE A 365 -4.53 -0.69 8.43
CA PHE A 365 -5.22 0.45 9.03
C PHE A 365 -6.46 -0.04 9.76
N ILE A 366 -6.54 0.17 11.07
CA ILE A 366 -7.61 -0.29 11.93
C ILE A 366 -8.49 0.92 12.26
N PHE A 367 -9.80 0.76 12.12
CA PHE A 367 -10.79 1.77 12.47
C PHE A 367 -11.71 1.14 13.51
N SER A 368 -11.71 1.66 14.74
CA SER A 368 -12.47 1.12 15.90
C SER A 368 -13.50 2.09 16.45
#